data_AF-A0A357B7S0-F1
#
_entry.id   AF-A0A357B7S0-F1
#
_cell.length_a   1.000
_cell.length_b   1.000
_cell.length_c   1.000
_cell.angle_alpha   90.00
_cell.angle_beta   90.00
_cell.angle_gamma   90.00
#
_symmetry.space_group_name_H-M   'P 1'
#
loop_
_entity.id
_entity.type
_entity.pdbx_description
1 polymer ?
#
loop_
_entity_poly.entity_id
_entity_poly.type
_entity_poly.pdbx_seq_one_letter_code
_entity_poly.pdbx_strand_id
1 'polypeptide(L)'
;MGFSKLKIPRVCEHCSKSFEAKTVTTRFCSVSCANKAGKERKKLEKKQKEKETLLKKYSNKIAEVQTREFISVAEATIMFGISKDTLHRLIKRGMITSVNLGVRLTRIRRSDLEALFTSVELPPKKEEKSKPNFEVGNCYTITEISEKFHADPGTVNNVIRRNKIPTKKVGSFVYVPKDEIDKIFANR
;
A
#
# COMPACT_ATOMS: atom_id res chain seq x y z
N MET A 1 -1.84 61.48 31.36
CA MET A 1 -1.15 60.54 30.45
C MET A 1 -0.40 61.35 29.41
N GLY A 2 0.94 61.31 29.41
CA GLY A 2 1.77 62.15 28.55
C GLY A 2 1.71 61.69 27.11
N PHE A 3 1.31 62.58 26.19
CA PHE A 3 1.34 62.31 24.77
C PHE A 3 2.79 62.46 24.28
N SER A 4 3.50 61.35 24.08
CA SER A 4 4.77 61.38 23.38
C SER A 4 4.55 61.91 21.96
N LYS A 5 5.30 62.94 21.55
CA LYS A 5 5.26 63.49 20.17
C LYS A 5 6.05 62.60 19.17
N LEU A 6 6.25 61.33 19.50
CA LEU A 6 7.01 60.38 18.70
C LEU A 6 6.18 60.00 17.47
N LYS A 7 6.75 60.21 16.28
CA LYS A 7 6.20 59.77 15.00
C LYS A 7 7.02 58.59 14.51
N ILE A 8 6.41 57.41 14.48
CA ILE A 8 7.07 56.16 14.09
C ILE A 8 6.55 55.74 12.71
N PRO A 9 7.39 55.64 11.67
CA PRO A 9 6.94 55.16 10.37
C PRO A 9 6.58 53.66 10.45
N ARG A 10 5.38 53.29 10.01
CA ARG A 10 4.88 51.91 9.97
C ARG A 10 4.07 51.63 8.72
N VAL A 11 3.89 50.35 8.40
CA VAL A 11 2.99 49.89 7.34
C VAL A 11 1.68 49.39 7.96
N CYS A 12 0.54 49.81 7.42
CA CYS A 12 -0.77 49.40 7.87
C CYS A 12 -1.02 47.92 7.56
N GLU A 13 -1.38 47.12 8.55
CA GLU A 13 -1.62 45.67 8.39
C GLU A 13 -2.82 45.32 7.48
N HIS A 14 -3.70 46.28 7.17
CA HIS A 14 -4.88 46.05 6.33
C HIS A 14 -4.72 46.53 4.88
N CYS A 15 -4.20 47.75 4.68
CA CYS A 15 -4.09 48.35 3.34
C CYS A 15 -2.65 48.43 2.82
N SER A 16 -1.68 47.95 3.60
CA SER A 16 -0.25 47.91 3.25
C SER A 16 0.38 49.27 2.90
N LYS A 17 -0.28 50.38 3.26
CA LYS A 17 0.24 51.74 3.08
C LYS A 17 1.11 52.14 4.27
N SER A 18 2.18 52.88 4.01
CA SER A 18 2.99 53.53 5.04
C SER A 18 2.22 54.67 5.73
N PHE A 19 2.40 54.83 7.04
CA PHE A 19 1.81 55.89 7.85
C PHE A 19 2.66 56.20 9.08
N GLU A 20 2.45 57.37 9.69
CA GLU A 20 3.11 57.78 10.93
C GLU A 20 2.24 57.41 12.15
N ALA A 21 2.74 56.49 12.97
CA ALA A 21 2.13 56.07 14.22
C ALA A 21 2.55 56.98 15.39
N LYS A 22 1.59 57.32 16.26
CA LYS A 22 1.84 58.07 17.51
C LYS A 22 2.25 57.17 18.69
N THR A 23 2.02 55.86 18.59
CA THR A 23 2.28 54.88 19.65
C THR A 23 2.94 53.63 19.08
N VAL A 24 3.68 52.90 19.91
CA VAL A 24 4.35 51.64 19.49
C VAL A 24 3.33 50.52 19.20
N THR A 25 2.11 50.62 19.72
CA THR A 25 1.05 49.60 19.58
C THR A 25 0.10 49.84 18.42
N THR A 26 0.16 51.00 17.74
CA THR A 26 -0.72 51.28 16.59
C THR A 26 -0.38 50.41 15.38
N ARG A 27 -1.39 49.70 14.86
CA ARG A 27 -1.29 48.69 13.78
C ARG A 27 -1.88 49.14 12.44
N PHE A 28 -2.76 50.15 12.46
CA PHE A 28 -3.52 50.59 11.29
C PHE A 28 -3.40 52.09 11.08
N CYS A 29 -3.45 52.54 9.82
CA CYS A 29 -3.36 53.96 9.47
C CYS A 29 -4.62 54.78 9.82
N SER A 30 -5.77 54.12 10.04
CA SER A 30 -7.04 54.78 10.37
C SER A 30 -8.01 53.84 11.08
N VAL A 31 -9.00 54.41 11.76
CA VAL A 31 -10.11 53.67 12.39
C VAL A 31 -10.89 52.84 11.35
N SER A 32 -11.02 53.34 10.12
CA SER A 32 -11.64 52.60 9.02
C SER A 32 -10.89 51.31 8.71
N CYS A 33 -9.56 51.35 8.59
CA CYS A 33 -8.74 50.17 8.34
C CYS A 33 -8.80 49.18 9.52
N ALA A 34 -8.77 49.68 10.76
CA ALA A 34 -8.92 48.83 11.95
C ALA A 34 -10.28 48.10 11.97
N ASN A 35 -11.37 48.79 11.63
CA ASN A 35 -12.71 48.22 11.58
C ASN A 35 -12.86 47.18 10.46
N LYS A 36 -12.29 47.44 9.27
CA LYS A 36 -12.31 46.49 8.16
C LYS A 36 -11.54 45.21 8.50
N ALA A 37 -10.31 45.34 9.00
CA ALA A 37 -9.52 44.19 9.47
C ALA A 37 -10.22 43.40 10.57
N GLY A 38 -10.88 44.08 11.52
CA GLY A 38 -11.67 43.43 12.56
C GLY A 38 -12.86 42.65 12.01
N LYS A 39 -13.56 43.18 11.00
CA LYS A 39 -14.67 42.48 10.31
C LYS A 39 -14.17 41.28 9.52
N GLU A 40 -13.06 41.42 8.80
CA GLU A 40 -12.44 40.32 8.03
C GLU A 40 -11.99 39.19 8.95
N ARG A 41 -11.32 39.50 10.06
CA ARG A 41 -10.90 38.50 11.05
C ARG A 41 -12.10 37.74 11.61
N LYS A 42 -13.15 38.44 12.05
CA LYS A 42 -14.39 37.79 12.54
C LYS A 42 -15.05 36.92 11.48
N LYS A 43 -15.02 37.34 10.20
CA LYS A 43 -15.55 36.54 9.09
C LYS A 43 -14.71 35.28 8.86
N LEU A 44 -13.38 35.38 8.95
CA LEU A 44 -12.46 34.26 8.81
C LEU A 44 -12.63 33.26 9.97
N GLU A 45 -12.70 33.74 11.20
CA GLU A 45 -12.93 32.92 12.40
C GLU A 45 -14.27 32.17 12.31
N LYS A 46 -15.34 32.83 11.86
CA LYS A 46 -16.64 32.15 11.64
C LYS A 46 -16.53 31.05 10.59
N LYS A 47 -15.90 31.32 9.46
CA LYS A 47 -15.67 30.32 8.40
C LYS A 47 -14.82 29.15 8.90
N GLN A 48 -13.80 29.41 9.71
CA GLN A 48 -12.96 28.36 10.31
C GLN A 48 -13.78 27.50 11.26
N LYS A 49 -14.56 28.11 12.16
CA LYS A 49 -15.47 27.39 13.07
C LYS A 49 -16.48 26.54 12.31
N GLU A 50 -17.11 27.08 11.26
CA GLU A 50 -18.04 26.32 10.41
C GLU A 50 -17.37 25.13 9.73
N LYS A 51 -16.14 25.30 9.22
CA LYS A 51 -15.37 24.18 8.67
C LYS A 51 -15.08 23.12 9.74
N GLU A 52 -14.63 23.54 10.92
CA GLU A 52 -14.34 22.63 12.04
C GLU A 52 -15.59 21.87 12.50
N THR A 53 -16.74 22.53 12.61
CA THR A 53 -17.99 21.87 12.99
C THR A 53 -18.46 20.87 11.95
N LEU A 54 -18.33 21.19 10.66
CA LEU A 54 -18.63 20.26 9.57
C LEU A 54 -17.71 19.04 9.63
N LEU A 55 -16.39 19.25 9.77
CA LEU A 55 -15.42 18.15 9.88
C LEU A 55 -15.74 17.23 11.06
N LYS A 56 -16.04 17.79 12.24
CA LYS A 56 -16.47 17.03 13.43
C LYS A 56 -17.76 16.24 13.18
N LYS A 57 -18.71 16.80 12.45
CA LYS A 57 -19.96 16.12 12.10
C LYS A 57 -19.71 14.91 11.19
N TYR A 58 -18.83 15.07 10.19
CA TYR A 58 -18.46 13.97 9.31
C TYR A 58 -17.63 12.90 10.02
N SER A 59 -16.68 13.28 10.88
CA SER A 59 -15.88 12.31 11.65
C SER A 59 -16.76 11.45 12.56
N ASN A 60 -17.72 12.05 13.26
CA ASN A 60 -18.64 11.31 14.12
C ASN A 60 -19.50 10.35 13.30
N LYS A 61 -20.01 10.79 12.14
CA LYS A 61 -20.79 9.93 11.25
C LYS A 61 -19.98 8.75 10.70
N ILE A 62 -18.70 8.97 10.38
CA ILE A 62 -17.80 7.90 9.93
C ILE A 62 -17.57 6.89 11.07
N ALA A 63 -17.31 7.38 12.29
CA ALA A 63 -17.14 6.52 13.47
C ALA A 63 -18.39 5.67 13.73
N GLU A 64 -19.59 6.27 13.64
CA GLU A 64 -20.86 5.53 13.76
C GLU A 64 -20.96 4.41 12.70
N VAL A 65 -20.70 4.70 11.43
CA VAL A 65 -20.73 3.69 10.36
C VAL A 65 -19.72 2.59 10.60
N GLN A 66 -18.53 2.93 11.13
CA GLN A 66 -17.50 1.96 11.47
C GLN A 66 -17.83 1.09 12.69
N THR A 67 -18.75 1.48 13.57
CA THR A 67 -19.14 0.64 14.72
C THR A 67 -20.30 -0.31 14.41
N ARG A 68 -21.00 -0.11 13.28
CA ARG A 68 -22.16 -0.94 12.92
C ARG A 68 -21.74 -2.33 12.46
N GLU A 69 -22.40 -3.34 13.02
CA GLU A 69 -22.21 -4.74 12.60
C GLU A 69 -22.74 -5.00 11.19
N PHE A 70 -23.86 -4.37 10.83
CA PHE A 70 -24.48 -4.48 9.52
C PHE A 70 -24.33 -3.19 8.73
N ILE A 71 -23.70 -3.27 7.56
CA ILE A 71 -23.43 -2.15 6.67
C ILE A 71 -24.15 -2.32 5.33
N SER A 72 -24.44 -1.22 4.64
CA SER A 72 -25.02 -1.27 3.30
C SER A 72 -24.00 -1.74 2.26
N VAL A 73 -24.50 -2.23 1.11
CA VAL A 73 -23.64 -2.54 -0.05
C VAL A 73 -22.81 -1.34 -0.47
N ALA A 74 -23.38 -0.13 -0.46
CA ALA A 74 -22.66 1.09 -0.83
C ALA A 74 -21.55 1.44 0.18
N GLU A 75 -21.83 1.34 1.48
CA GLU A 75 -20.80 1.55 2.52
C GLU A 75 -19.69 0.50 2.40
N ALA A 76 -20.05 -0.77 2.19
CA ALA A 76 -19.08 -1.84 1.99
C ALA A 76 -18.16 -1.59 0.78
N THR A 77 -18.70 -1.06 -0.33
CA THR A 77 -17.86 -0.69 -1.49
C THR A 77 -16.83 0.38 -1.18
N ILE A 78 -17.18 1.36 -0.34
CA ILE A 78 -16.29 2.47 0.04
C ILE A 78 -15.27 1.97 1.07
N MET A 79 -15.69 1.15 2.03
CA MET A 79 -14.84 0.67 3.13
C MET A 79 -13.80 -0.37 2.68
N PHE A 80 -14.20 -1.31 1.82
CA PHE A 80 -13.36 -2.45 1.42
C PHE A 80 -12.83 -2.33 -0.01
N GLY A 81 -13.26 -1.31 -0.78
CA GLY A 81 -12.81 -1.11 -2.16
C GLY A 81 -13.33 -2.16 -3.16
N ILE A 82 -14.42 -2.86 -2.82
CA ILE A 82 -15.00 -3.95 -3.63
C ILE A 82 -16.14 -3.41 -4.49
N SER A 83 -16.26 -3.88 -5.74
CA SER A 83 -17.38 -3.48 -6.60
C SER A 83 -18.72 -4.03 -6.09
N LYS A 84 -19.81 -3.28 -6.35
CA LYS A 84 -21.18 -3.69 -5.98
C LYS A 84 -21.53 -5.07 -6.56
N ASP A 85 -21.15 -5.31 -7.80
CA ASP A 85 -21.42 -6.58 -8.48
C ASP A 85 -20.70 -7.75 -7.82
N THR A 86 -19.45 -7.55 -7.37
CA THR A 86 -18.71 -8.57 -6.62
C THR A 86 -19.41 -8.86 -5.30
N LEU A 87 -19.81 -7.83 -4.54
CA LEU A 87 -20.58 -8.03 -3.31
C LEU A 87 -21.88 -8.80 -3.56
N HIS A 88 -22.65 -8.44 -4.58
CA HIS A 88 -23.87 -9.16 -4.94
C HIS A 88 -23.59 -10.61 -5.37
N ARG A 89 -22.50 -10.87 -6.09
CA ARG A 89 -22.06 -12.23 -6.42
C ARG A 89 -21.68 -13.03 -5.18
N LEU A 90 -20.97 -12.44 -4.23
CA LEU A 90 -20.57 -13.09 -2.98
C LEU A 90 -21.79 -13.40 -2.11
N ILE A 91 -22.75 -12.48 -2.03
CA ILE A 91 -24.05 -12.70 -1.39
C ILE A 91 -24.81 -13.85 -2.04
N LYS A 92 -24.92 -13.85 -3.38
CA LYS A 92 -25.63 -14.90 -4.13
C LYS A 92 -24.98 -16.27 -3.98
N ARG A 93 -23.66 -16.32 -3.77
CA ARG A 93 -22.89 -17.54 -3.49
C ARG A 93 -22.98 -17.98 -2.03
N GLY A 94 -23.58 -17.20 -1.14
CA GLY A 94 -23.66 -17.50 0.29
C GLY A 94 -22.35 -17.36 1.05
N MET A 95 -21.33 -16.70 0.47
CA MET A 95 -20.04 -16.46 1.15
C MET A 95 -20.11 -15.34 2.18
N ILE A 96 -21.11 -14.47 2.08
CA ILE A 96 -21.31 -13.33 2.98
C ILE A 96 -22.75 -13.35 3.46
N THR A 97 -22.93 -13.23 4.77
CA THR A 97 -24.25 -13.12 5.39
C THR A 97 -24.85 -11.76 5.08
N SER A 98 -26.07 -11.76 4.55
CA SER A 98 -26.81 -10.53 4.27
C SER A 98 -28.30 -10.66 4.62
N VAL A 99 -28.89 -9.55 5.03
CA VAL A 99 -30.32 -9.41 5.32
C VAL A 99 -30.89 -8.37 4.39
N ASN A 100 -31.98 -8.70 3.67
CA ASN A 100 -32.69 -7.73 2.86
C ASN A 100 -33.87 -7.16 3.65
N LEU A 101 -33.81 -5.86 3.97
CA LEU A 101 -34.84 -5.16 4.76
C LEU A 101 -35.93 -4.51 3.88
N GLY A 102 -35.96 -4.79 2.57
CA GLY A 102 -36.97 -4.26 1.66
C GLY A 102 -36.53 -4.20 0.21
N VAL A 103 -36.97 -3.18 -0.52
CA VAL A 103 -36.58 -2.99 -1.93
C VAL A 103 -35.22 -2.31 -1.98
N ARG A 104 -34.21 -3.02 -2.50
CA ARG A 104 -32.82 -2.53 -2.63
C ARG A 104 -32.18 -2.11 -1.28
N LEU A 105 -32.64 -2.69 -0.17
CA LEU A 105 -32.15 -2.42 1.19
C LEU A 105 -31.39 -3.63 1.76
N THR A 106 -30.40 -4.11 1.00
CA THR A 106 -29.52 -5.19 1.44
C THR A 106 -28.50 -4.67 2.46
N ARG A 107 -28.46 -5.32 3.62
CA ARG A 107 -27.47 -5.13 4.68
C ARG A 107 -26.54 -6.34 4.74
N ILE A 108 -25.25 -6.09 4.80
CA ILE A 108 -24.18 -7.08 4.82
C ILE A 108 -23.55 -7.08 6.21
N ARG A 109 -23.26 -8.27 6.74
CA ARG A 109 -22.49 -8.39 7.98
C ARG A 109 -21.03 -8.02 7.74
N ARG A 110 -20.52 -7.07 8.51
CA ARG A 110 -19.17 -6.52 8.33
C ARG A 110 -18.07 -7.53 8.66
N SER A 111 -18.24 -8.32 9.71
CA SER A 111 -17.25 -9.33 10.15
C SER A 111 -16.90 -10.32 9.04
N ASP A 112 -17.87 -10.68 8.20
CA ASP A 112 -17.68 -11.62 7.10
C ASP A 112 -16.77 -11.02 6.02
N LEU A 113 -16.91 -9.71 5.76
CA LEU A 113 -16.01 -8.99 4.85
C LEU A 113 -14.60 -8.86 5.43
N GLU A 114 -14.47 -8.57 6.71
CA GLU A 114 -13.16 -8.51 7.37
C GLU A 114 -12.47 -9.89 7.32
N ALA A 115 -13.18 -10.97 7.64
CA ALA A 115 -12.63 -12.32 7.57
C ALA A 115 -12.17 -12.71 6.14
N LEU A 116 -12.93 -12.32 5.11
CA LEU A 116 -12.60 -12.65 3.72
C LEU A 116 -11.41 -11.85 3.16
N PHE A 117 -11.20 -10.62 3.62
CA PHE A 117 -10.26 -9.69 2.98
C PHE A 117 -9.10 -9.21 3.86
N THR A 118 -9.10 -9.48 5.17
CA THR A 118 -8.02 -9.08 6.09
C THR A 118 -6.84 -10.06 6.08
N SER A 119 -7.07 -11.37 5.89
CA SER A 119 -6.00 -12.37 5.88
C SER A 119 -5.47 -12.62 4.47
N VAL A 120 -4.60 -11.73 3.97
CA VAL A 120 -3.65 -12.12 2.92
C VAL A 120 -2.49 -12.83 3.60
N GLU A 121 -2.65 -14.12 3.86
CA GLU A 121 -1.46 -14.97 3.93
C GLU A 121 -0.86 -14.94 2.53
N LEU A 122 0.18 -14.13 2.35
CA LEU A 122 1.00 -14.21 1.16
C LEU A 122 1.42 -15.67 1.05
N PRO A 123 1.12 -16.37 -0.06
CA PRO A 123 1.62 -17.72 -0.22
C PRO A 123 3.12 -17.66 0.04
N PRO A 124 3.68 -18.58 0.86
CA PRO A 124 5.11 -18.60 1.11
C PRO A 124 5.77 -18.54 -0.27
N LYS A 125 6.65 -17.56 -0.46
CA LYS A 125 7.42 -17.36 -1.70
C LYS A 125 7.80 -18.76 -2.17
N LYS A 126 7.28 -19.20 -3.33
CA LYS A 126 7.71 -20.48 -3.91
C LYS A 126 9.22 -20.39 -3.92
N GLU A 127 9.89 -21.20 -3.10
CA GLU A 127 11.33 -21.20 -3.01
C GLU A 127 11.84 -21.37 -4.44
N GLU A 128 12.50 -20.34 -4.96
CA GLU A 128 13.20 -20.46 -6.23
C GLU A 128 14.21 -21.59 -6.01
N LYS A 129 13.96 -22.76 -6.59
CA LYS A 129 14.90 -23.87 -6.56
C LYS A 129 16.28 -23.31 -6.89
N SER A 130 17.19 -23.36 -5.92
CA SER A 130 18.51 -22.77 -6.01
C SER A 130 19.15 -23.20 -7.33
N LYS A 131 19.62 -22.23 -8.12
CA LYS A 131 20.32 -22.53 -9.38
C LYS A 131 21.46 -23.51 -9.07
N PRO A 132 21.59 -24.62 -9.80
CA PRO A 132 22.66 -25.60 -9.58
C PRO A 132 24.01 -24.90 -9.71
N ASN A 133 24.86 -25.05 -8.70
CA ASN A 133 26.17 -24.41 -8.67
C ASN A 133 27.15 -25.21 -9.53
N PHE A 134 27.61 -24.62 -10.64
CA PHE A 134 28.51 -25.27 -11.61
C PHE A 134 29.99 -24.92 -11.37
N GLU A 135 30.42 -24.89 -10.11
CA GLU A 135 31.83 -24.71 -9.75
C GLU A 135 32.65 -25.94 -10.14
N VAL A 136 33.90 -25.71 -10.55
CA VAL A 136 34.81 -26.73 -11.12
C VAL A 136 35.06 -27.90 -10.16
N GLY A 137 34.93 -27.70 -8.85
CA GLY A 137 35.06 -28.76 -7.83
C GLY A 137 33.86 -29.72 -7.74
N ASN A 138 32.66 -29.29 -8.15
CA ASN A 138 31.39 -30.00 -7.93
C ASN A 138 30.75 -30.53 -9.22
N CYS A 139 31.48 -30.50 -10.34
CA CYS A 139 31.03 -31.06 -11.62
C CYS A 139 31.93 -32.22 -12.07
N TYR A 140 31.36 -33.16 -12.82
CA TYR A 140 32.10 -34.10 -13.66
C TYR A 140 31.97 -33.72 -15.12
N THR A 141 32.98 -34.10 -15.92
CA THR A 141 32.86 -34.13 -17.38
C THR A 141 32.26 -35.46 -17.85
N ILE A 142 31.66 -35.48 -19.05
CA ILE A 142 31.10 -36.72 -19.65
C ILE A 142 32.13 -37.85 -19.69
N THR A 143 33.39 -37.52 -19.98
CA THR A 143 34.50 -38.47 -20.01
C THR A 143 34.80 -39.03 -18.61
N GLU A 144 34.85 -38.18 -17.58
CA GLU A 144 35.04 -38.63 -16.19
C GLU A 144 33.88 -39.49 -15.68
N ILE A 145 32.65 -39.21 -16.08
CA ILE A 145 31.48 -40.03 -15.70
C ILE A 145 31.57 -41.41 -16.35
N SER A 146 31.97 -41.46 -17.62
CA SER A 146 32.14 -42.71 -18.37
C SER A 146 33.21 -43.60 -17.74
N GLU A 147 34.33 -43.01 -17.32
CA GLU A 147 35.43 -43.72 -16.65
C GLU A 147 35.05 -44.21 -15.25
N LYS A 148 34.38 -43.37 -14.45
CA LYS A 148 34.01 -43.71 -13.06
C LYS A 148 32.89 -44.75 -12.94
N PHE A 149 31.90 -44.68 -13.83
CA PHE A 149 30.71 -45.54 -13.77
C PHE A 149 30.71 -46.63 -14.85
N HIS A 150 31.82 -46.81 -15.57
CA HIS A 150 31.97 -47.77 -16.67
C HIS A 150 30.79 -47.76 -17.67
N ALA A 151 30.26 -46.56 -17.94
CA ALA A 151 29.10 -46.37 -18.80
C ALA A 151 29.52 -45.78 -20.14
N ASP A 152 28.94 -46.26 -21.24
CA ASP A 152 29.12 -45.68 -22.57
C ASP A 152 28.72 -44.18 -22.56
N PRO A 153 29.53 -43.26 -23.10
CA PRO A 153 29.19 -41.84 -23.27
C PRO A 153 27.80 -41.59 -23.88
N GLY A 154 27.33 -42.46 -24.78
CA GLY A 154 25.98 -42.40 -25.34
C GLY A 154 24.89 -42.68 -24.28
N THR A 155 25.14 -43.62 -23.38
CA THR A 155 24.25 -43.95 -22.25
C THR A 155 24.21 -42.81 -21.24
N VAL A 156 25.37 -42.21 -20.91
CA VAL A 156 25.47 -41.05 -20.00
C VAL A 156 24.62 -39.87 -20.52
N ASN A 157 24.75 -39.54 -21.81
CA ASN A 157 23.95 -38.48 -22.44
C ASN A 157 22.43 -38.75 -22.41
N ASN A 158 22.03 -40.01 -22.61
CA ASN A 158 20.62 -40.39 -22.52
C ASN A 158 20.08 -40.26 -21.10
N VAL A 159 20.87 -40.64 -20.08
CA VAL A 159 20.51 -40.51 -18.67
C VAL A 159 20.35 -39.04 -18.27
N ILE A 160 21.26 -38.17 -18.71
CA ILE A 160 21.17 -36.71 -18.49
C ILE A 160 19.88 -36.13 -19.08
N ARG A 161 19.56 -36.50 -20.33
CA ARG A 161 18.33 -36.04 -21.02
C ARG A 161 17.05 -36.56 -20.37
N ARG A 162 17.03 -37.83 -19.94
CA ARG A 162 15.86 -38.45 -19.29
C ARG A 162 15.56 -37.81 -17.93
N ASN A 163 16.59 -37.49 -17.15
CA ASN A 163 16.43 -36.93 -15.80
C ASN A 163 16.41 -35.40 -15.75
N LYS A 164 16.51 -34.72 -16.91
CA LYS A 164 16.53 -33.24 -17.03
C LYS A 164 17.58 -32.59 -16.13
N ILE A 165 18.75 -33.22 -16.02
CA ILE A 165 19.88 -32.73 -15.23
C ILE A 165 20.39 -31.43 -15.86
N PRO A 166 20.60 -30.37 -15.06
CA PRO A 166 21.13 -29.11 -15.57
C PRO A 166 22.59 -29.31 -15.98
N THR A 167 22.93 -28.95 -17.22
CA THR A 167 24.28 -29.09 -17.77
C THR A 167 24.83 -27.74 -18.21
N LYS A 168 26.15 -27.57 -18.08
CA LYS A 168 26.85 -26.37 -18.53
C LYS A 168 27.94 -26.75 -19.53
N LYS A 169 27.82 -26.27 -20.76
CA LYS A 169 28.88 -26.43 -21.76
C LYS A 169 29.93 -25.33 -21.57
N VAL A 170 31.19 -25.71 -21.36
CA VAL A 170 32.32 -24.79 -21.29
C VAL A 170 33.40 -25.31 -22.25
N GLY A 171 33.56 -24.63 -23.39
CA GLY A 171 34.45 -25.07 -24.47
C GLY A 171 33.98 -26.36 -25.14
N SER A 172 34.88 -27.34 -25.27
CA SER A 172 34.60 -28.67 -25.86
C SER A 172 33.92 -29.63 -24.87
N PHE A 173 33.97 -29.33 -23.57
CA PHE A 173 33.49 -30.22 -22.52
C PHE A 173 32.11 -29.79 -21.98
N VAL A 174 31.32 -30.79 -21.59
CA VAL A 174 30.02 -30.62 -20.94
C VAL A 174 30.17 -31.03 -19.48
N TYR A 175 29.86 -30.09 -18.59
CA TYR A 175 29.95 -30.26 -17.15
C TYR A 175 28.59 -30.55 -16.55
N VAL A 176 28.55 -31.52 -15.64
CA VAL A 176 27.34 -32.00 -14.98
C VAL A 176 27.57 -32.09 -13.46
N PRO A 177 26.63 -31.63 -12.61
CA PRO A 177 26.79 -31.69 -11.15
C PRO A 177 26.96 -33.13 -10.64
N LYS A 178 27.96 -33.33 -9.75
CA LYS A 178 28.26 -34.64 -9.16
C LYS A 178 27.09 -35.20 -8.37
N ASP A 179 26.46 -34.36 -7.54
CA ASP A 179 25.37 -34.76 -6.64
C ASP A 179 24.16 -35.36 -7.37
N GLU A 180 23.85 -34.86 -8.57
CA GLU A 180 22.72 -35.37 -9.35
C GLU A 180 23.07 -36.66 -10.08
N ILE A 181 24.31 -36.78 -10.57
CA ILE A 181 24.79 -37.99 -11.23
C ILE A 181 24.97 -39.13 -10.24
N ASP A 182 25.64 -38.88 -9.11
CA ASP A 182 25.90 -39.91 -8.11
C ASP A 182 24.58 -40.46 -7.56
N LYS A 183 23.53 -39.63 -7.38
CA LYS A 183 22.18 -40.10 -7.00
C LYS A 183 21.52 -41.01 -8.03
N ILE A 184 21.74 -40.75 -9.33
CA ILE A 184 21.12 -41.53 -10.41
C ILE A 184 21.85 -42.83 -10.64
N PHE A 185 23.18 -42.84 -10.53
CA PHE A 185 24.00 -44.03 -10.71
C PHE A 185 24.13 -44.88 -9.43
N ALA A 186 23.89 -44.32 -8.23
CA ALA A 186 23.80 -45.08 -6.98
C ALA A 186 22.45 -45.79 -6.78
N ASN A 187 21.37 -45.30 -7.44
CA ASN A 187 20.04 -45.94 -7.41
C ASN A 187 19.86 -47.00 -8.52
N ARG A 188 20.96 -47.54 -9.06
CA ARG A 188 20.97 -48.54 -10.13
C ARG A 188 21.87 -49.71 -9.75
#